data_AF-A0A383CE31-F1
#
_entry.id   AF-A0A383CE31-F1
#
_cell.length_a   1.000
_cell.length_b   1.000
_cell.length_c   1.000
_cell.angle_alpha   90.00
_cell.angle_beta   90.00
_cell.angle_gamma   90.00
#
_symmetry.space_group_name_H-M   'P 1'
#
loop_
_entity.id
_entity.type
_entity.pdbx_description
1 polymer ?
#
loop_
_entity_poly.entity_id
_entity_poly.type
_entity_poly.pdbx_seq_one_letter_code
_entity_poly.pdbx_strand_id
1 'polypeptide(L)'
;GGSQSFSFSYTADNFTFSSLNVPSEYGTIQSAVDAAMVTSYSENINMSIDDPYITPAIITNYGYSGSGDTVYVSPGTYTENITIDKSVNLIATADDPVSTIIDGGHNGLVITVNSGGGLFTLNGFTIQNGQSDYVGGGILVEWGYNMIVEIKNNIIKDNYASVVGGGLYSWNAIGSVTRNIFTNNSTDEGGNAARLNHGGINFYNNTLWENDNSLYVRSSDHRIINNIIWDNDDHEFILVN
;
A
#
# COMPACT_ATOMS: atom_id res chain seq x y z
N GLY A 1 -49.03 -16.10 -10.03
CA GLY A 1 -47.70 -16.41 -9.51
C GLY A 1 -46.73 -15.62 -10.32
N GLY A 2 -45.98 -14.72 -9.70
CA GLY A 2 -44.98 -13.92 -10.42
C GLY A 2 -43.73 -14.74 -10.69
N SER A 3 -43.11 -14.54 -11.85
CA SER A 3 -41.76 -15.00 -12.12
C SER A 3 -40.80 -13.84 -11.85
N GLN A 4 -39.65 -14.14 -11.26
CA GLN A 4 -38.53 -13.20 -11.14
C GLN A 4 -37.35 -13.83 -11.84
N SER A 5 -36.58 -13.03 -12.59
CA SER A 5 -35.33 -13.51 -13.16
C SER A 5 -34.22 -12.50 -12.93
N PHE A 6 -33.06 -13.04 -12.58
CA PHE A 6 -31.82 -12.31 -12.38
C PHE A 6 -30.84 -12.76 -13.45
N SER A 7 -30.21 -11.80 -14.12
CA SER A 7 -29.10 -12.07 -15.03
C SER A 7 -27.90 -11.19 -14.65
N PHE A 8 -26.75 -11.83 -14.58
CA PHE A 8 -25.46 -11.20 -14.37
C PHE A 8 -24.62 -11.41 -15.62
N SER A 9 -24.04 -10.34 -16.13
CA SER A 9 -23.03 -10.40 -17.17
C SER A 9 -21.91 -9.43 -16.85
N TYR A 10 -20.68 -9.91 -16.94
CA TYR A 10 -19.49 -9.07 -16.92
C TYR A 10 -18.81 -9.17 -18.28
N THR A 11 -18.24 -8.05 -18.73
CA THR A 11 -17.36 -8.03 -19.89
C THR A 11 -16.10 -7.32 -19.46
N ALA A 12 -15.03 -8.08 -19.36
CA ALA A 12 -13.70 -7.55 -19.08
C ALA A 12 -12.89 -7.58 -20.36
N ASP A 13 -13.24 -6.69 -21.27
CA ASP A 13 -12.49 -6.49 -22.50
C ASP A 13 -11.17 -5.81 -22.13
N ASN A 14 -10.04 -6.39 -22.58
CA ASN A 14 -8.67 -5.88 -22.44
C ASN A 14 -8.02 -5.95 -21.04
N PHE A 15 -7.92 -7.14 -20.44
CA PHE A 15 -6.93 -7.40 -19.37
C PHE A 15 -5.50 -7.49 -19.95
N THR A 16 -4.97 -6.39 -20.45
CA THR A 16 -3.54 -6.30 -20.77
C THR A 16 -2.80 -5.77 -19.55
N PHE A 17 -1.98 -6.62 -18.92
CA PHE A 17 -1.01 -6.16 -17.92
C PHE A 17 0.23 -5.65 -18.64
N SER A 18 0.63 -4.43 -18.32
CA SER A 18 1.85 -3.82 -18.84
C SER A 18 2.99 -4.03 -17.84
N SER A 19 4.17 -4.33 -18.37
CA SER A 19 5.43 -4.23 -17.63
C SER A 19 6.07 -2.91 -18.01
N LEU A 20 6.28 -2.02 -17.04
CA LEU A 20 6.87 -0.70 -17.24
C LEU A 20 8.26 -0.70 -16.60
N ASN A 21 9.29 -0.39 -17.38
CA ASN A 21 10.68 -0.54 -16.93
C ASN A 21 11.34 0.81 -16.63
N VAL A 22 11.84 0.96 -15.41
CA VAL A 22 12.58 2.14 -14.95
C VAL A 22 14.06 1.76 -14.78
N PRO A 23 15.03 2.54 -15.33
CA PRO A 23 14.83 3.78 -16.07
C PRO A 23 14.74 3.61 -17.61
N SER A 24 14.74 2.37 -18.13
CA SER A 24 14.94 2.12 -19.57
C SER A 24 13.81 2.62 -20.46
N GLU A 25 12.57 2.64 -19.96
CA GLU A 25 11.39 3.16 -20.67
C GLU A 25 10.91 4.48 -20.06
N TYR A 26 10.97 4.61 -18.74
CA TYR A 26 10.51 5.76 -17.97
C TYR A 26 11.64 6.31 -17.11
N GLY A 27 11.92 7.61 -17.20
CA GLY A 27 13.04 8.22 -16.47
C GLY A 27 12.86 8.32 -14.96
N THR A 28 11.64 8.16 -14.46
CA THR A 28 11.26 8.27 -13.03
C THR A 28 10.26 7.19 -12.67
N ILE A 29 10.21 6.79 -11.38
CA ILE A 29 9.23 5.81 -10.90
C ILE A 29 7.82 6.39 -11.01
N GLN A 30 7.63 7.67 -10.65
CA GLN A 30 6.32 8.31 -10.77
C GLN A 30 5.80 8.29 -12.21
N SER A 31 6.64 8.60 -13.21
CA SER A 31 6.18 8.58 -14.60
C SER A 31 5.74 7.20 -15.10
N ALA A 32 6.34 6.12 -14.57
CA ALA A 32 5.89 4.76 -14.85
C ALA A 32 4.56 4.45 -14.13
N VAL A 33 4.41 4.88 -12.87
CA VAL A 33 3.13 4.76 -12.15
C VAL A 33 2.01 5.52 -12.86
N ASP A 34 2.28 6.72 -13.37
CA ASP A 34 1.32 7.53 -14.11
C ASP A 34 0.88 6.84 -15.40
N ALA A 35 1.82 6.21 -16.10
CA ALA A 35 1.56 5.47 -17.34
C ALA A 35 0.86 4.12 -17.13
N ALA A 36 0.88 3.55 -15.92
CA ALA A 36 0.15 2.34 -15.59
C ALA A 36 -1.37 2.58 -15.76
N MET A 37 -2.02 1.67 -16.48
CA MET A 37 -3.42 1.80 -16.85
C MET A 37 -4.31 1.35 -15.72
N VAL A 38 -5.32 2.15 -15.35
CA VAL A 38 -6.40 1.71 -14.46
C VAL A 38 -7.25 0.67 -15.20
N THR A 39 -7.35 -0.55 -14.68
CA THR A 39 -8.34 -1.49 -15.22
C THR A 39 -9.72 -1.05 -14.73
N SER A 40 -10.66 -0.98 -15.65
CA SER A 40 -12.07 -0.75 -15.37
C SER A 40 -12.87 -1.83 -16.06
N TYR A 41 -13.77 -2.47 -15.35
CA TYR A 41 -14.74 -3.38 -15.95
C TYR A 41 -16.15 -2.85 -15.76
N SER A 42 -17.04 -3.23 -16.66
CA SER A 42 -18.47 -2.96 -16.54
C SER A 42 -19.20 -4.22 -16.11
N GLU A 43 -19.85 -4.16 -14.94
CA GLU A 43 -20.79 -5.18 -14.49
C GLU A 43 -22.22 -4.73 -14.83
N ASN A 44 -22.98 -5.59 -15.50
CA ASN A 44 -24.41 -5.38 -15.70
C ASN A 44 -25.20 -6.36 -14.83
N ILE A 45 -25.93 -5.82 -13.85
CA ILE A 45 -26.88 -6.57 -13.03
C ILE A 45 -28.30 -6.21 -13.48
N ASN A 46 -28.95 -7.14 -14.17
CA ASN A 46 -30.31 -6.99 -14.64
C ASN A 46 -31.27 -7.83 -13.78
N MET A 47 -32.12 -7.15 -13.01
CA MET A 47 -33.27 -7.76 -12.35
C MET A 47 -34.53 -7.48 -13.15
N SER A 48 -35.25 -8.52 -13.52
CA SER A 48 -36.58 -8.39 -14.13
C SER A 48 -37.62 -9.03 -13.21
N ILE A 49 -38.71 -8.30 -13.01
CA ILE A 49 -39.86 -8.71 -12.22
C ILE A 49 -41.12 -8.49 -13.06
N ASP A 50 -42.04 -9.45 -13.00
CA ASP A 50 -43.34 -9.37 -13.68
C ASP A 50 -44.41 -8.68 -12.80
N ASP A 51 -44.00 -7.60 -12.11
CA ASP A 51 -44.87 -6.79 -11.26
C ASP A 51 -45.07 -5.40 -11.91
N PRO A 52 -46.28 -5.08 -12.41
CA PRO A 52 -46.56 -3.81 -13.09
C PRO A 52 -46.53 -2.58 -12.16
N TYR A 53 -46.36 -2.77 -10.84
CA TYR A 53 -46.32 -1.68 -9.86
C TYR A 53 -44.91 -1.36 -9.36
N ILE A 54 -43.87 -2.06 -9.81
CA ILE A 54 -42.47 -1.83 -9.40
C ILE A 54 -41.62 -1.46 -10.63
N THR A 55 -40.78 -0.44 -10.49
CA THR A 55 -39.73 -0.12 -11.46
C THR A 55 -38.46 -0.90 -11.11
N PRO A 56 -37.94 -1.77 -12.00
CA PRO A 56 -36.68 -2.46 -11.74
C PRO A 56 -35.53 -1.46 -11.59
N ALA A 57 -34.78 -1.54 -10.51
CA ALA A 57 -33.53 -0.79 -10.36
C ALA A 57 -32.42 -1.52 -11.13
N ILE A 58 -31.93 -0.92 -12.22
CA ILE A 58 -30.74 -1.38 -12.93
C ILE A 58 -29.52 -0.79 -12.21
N ILE A 59 -28.65 -1.64 -11.65
CA ILE A 59 -27.33 -1.21 -11.20
C ILE A 59 -26.39 -1.39 -12.40
N THR A 60 -26.04 -0.27 -13.06
CA THR A 60 -25.23 -0.26 -14.29
C THR A 60 -23.77 0.17 -14.08
N ASN A 61 -23.30 0.30 -12.84
CA ASN A 61 -21.91 0.67 -12.64
C ASN A 61 -21.38 0.18 -11.29
N TYR A 62 -20.81 -1.03 -11.30
CA TYR A 62 -19.82 -1.44 -10.31
C TYR A 62 -18.52 -1.65 -11.08
N GLY A 63 -17.62 -0.67 -11.03
CA GLY A 63 -16.26 -0.80 -11.53
C GLY A 63 -15.32 -0.93 -10.34
N TYR A 64 -14.54 -1.99 -10.26
CA TYR A 64 -13.30 -1.92 -9.46
C TYR A 64 -12.24 -1.21 -10.29
N SER A 65 -11.47 -0.37 -9.63
CA SER A 65 -10.17 0.12 -10.10
C SER A 65 -9.08 -0.88 -9.70
N GLY A 66 -8.78 -1.85 -10.55
CA GLY A 66 -7.88 -2.97 -10.23
C GLY A 66 -6.70 -3.10 -11.19
N SER A 67 -5.88 -2.08 -11.39
CA SER A 67 -4.68 -2.22 -12.22
C SER A 67 -3.69 -3.26 -11.69
N GLY A 68 -3.29 -4.20 -12.55
CA GLY A 68 -2.29 -5.23 -12.22
C GLY A 68 -0.92 -4.96 -12.87
N ASP A 69 -0.75 -3.76 -13.43
CA ASP A 69 0.49 -3.36 -14.09
C ASP A 69 1.66 -3.43 -13.12
N THR A 70 2.82 -3.80 -13.65
CA THR A 70 4.03 -3.97 -12.86
C THR A 70 5.07 -2.96 -13.31
N VAL A 71 5.50 -2.12 -12.37
CA VAL A 71 6.63 -1.22 -12.53
C VAL A 71 7.88 -1.94 -12.02
N TYR A 72 8.75 -2.34 -12.94
CA TYR A 72 10.05 -2.92 -12.64
C TYR A 72 11.11 -1.82 -12.55
N VAL A 73 11.82 -1.78 -11.43
CA VAL A 73 12.83 -0.74 -11.17
C VAL A 73 14.21 -1.36 -11.10
N SER A 74 15.11 -0.87 -11.95
CA SER A 74 16.53 -1.27 -11.97
C SER A 74 17.28 -0.71 -10.77
N PRO A 75 18.39 -1.34 -10.33
CA PRO A 75 19.27 -0.80 -9.31
C PRO A 75 19.62 0.68 -9.55
N GLY A 76 19.59 1.48 -8.50
CA GLY A 76 19.83 2.92 -8.57
C GLY A 76 19.24 3.67 -7.37
N THR A 77 19.54 4.97 -7.29
CA THR A 77 18.93 5.89 -6.33
C THR A 77 17.99 6.83 -7.07
N TYR A 78 16.72 6.81 -6.67
CA TYR A 78 15.64 7.60 -7.24
C TYR A 78 15.18 8.60 -6.19
N THR A 79 15.60 9.86 -6.33
CA THR A 79 15.17 10.94 -5.43
C THR A 79 13.82 11.47 -5.89
N GLU A 80 12.75 10.93 -5.30
CA GLU A 80 11.37 11.15 -5.72
C GLU A 80 10.40 10.99 -4.53
N ASN A 81 9.23 11.62 -4.62
CA ASN A 81 8.08 11.37 -3.76
C ASN A 81 6.95 10.79 -4.62
N ILE A 82 6.54 9.55 -4.35
CA ILE A 82 5.66 8.77 -5.22
C ILE A 82 4.23 8.78 -4.69
N THR A 83 3.27 9.06 -5.57
CA THR A 83 1.84 8.91 -5.30
C THR A 83 1.26 7.74 -6.10
N ILE A 84 0.62 6.82 -5.37
CA ILE A 84 -0.07 5.64 -5.90
C ILE A 84 -1.58 5.87 -5.73
N ASP A 85 -2.27 6.14 -6.83
CA ASP A 85 -3.73 6.40 -6.87
C ASP A 85 -4.51 5.26 -7.55
N LYS A 86 -3.82 4.16 -7.86
CA LYS A 86 -4.35 2.97 -8.54
C LYS A 86 -3.67 1.71 -8.01
N SER A 87 -4.17 0.54 -8.40
CA SER A 87 -3.50 -0.70 -8.04
C SER A 87 -2.19 -0.85 -8.84
N VAL A 88 -1.08 -1.23 -8.21
CA VAL A 88 0.19 -1.37 -8.94
C VAL A 88 1.12 -2.32 -8.21
N ASN A 89 1.92 -3.05 -8.99
CA ASN A 89 3.04 -3.79 -8.45
C ASN A 89 4.32 -2.99 -8.68
N LEU A 90 4.91 -2.46 -7.62
CA LEU A 90 6.22 -1.82 -7.65
C LEU A 90 7.27 -2.83 -7.19
N ILE A 91 8.14 -3.25 -8.12
CA ILE A 91 9.09 -4.34 -7.91
C ILE A 91 10.50 -3.91 -8.31
N ALA A 92 11.43 -3.96 -7.36
CA ALA A 92 12.84 -3.83 -7.67
C ALA A 92 13.32 -5.11 -8.38
N THR A 93 14.13 -4.93 -9.41
CA THR A 93 14.70 -6.05 -10.18
C THR A 93 15.95 -6.65 -9.53
N ALA A 94 16.53 -5.95 -8.55
CA ALA A 94 17.62 -6.46 -7.73
C ALA A 94 17.12 -7.41 -6.64
N ASP A 95 17.89 -8.45 -6.34
CA ASP A 95 17.57 -9.35 -5.23
C ASP A 95 17.81 -8.71 -3.85
N ASP A 96 18.76 -7.78 -3.76
CA ASP A 96 19.11 -7.09 -2.51
C ASP A 96 18.48 -5.68 -2.45
N PRO A 97 17.62 -5.38 -1.46
CA PRO A 97 16.94 -4.09 -1.34
C PRO A 97 17.88 -2.89 -1.19
N VAL A 98 19.14 -3.06 -0.78
CA VAL A 98 20.10 -1.95 -0.73
C VAL A 98 20.45 -1.38 -2.11
N SER A 99 20.17 -2.15 -3.17
CA SER A 99 20.55 -1.80 -4.55
C SER A 99 19.56 -0.85 -5.23
N THR A 100 18.33 -0.74 -4.74
CA THR A 100 17.27 0.08 -5.36
C THR A 100 16.64 0.98 -4.30
N ILE A 101 17.00 2.25 -4.32
CA ILE A 101 16.69 3.22 -3.27
C ILE A 101 15.68 4.23 -3.80
N ILE A 102 14.57 4.41 -3.07
CA ILE A 102 13.66 5.54 -3.24
C ILE A 102 13.93 6.50 -2.08
N ASP A 103 14.41 7.68 -2.40
CA ASP A 103 14.89 8.68 -1.45
C ASP A 103 13.97 9.91 -1.47
N GLY A 104 13.29 10.18 -0.35
CA GLY A 104 12.37 11.31 -0.23
C GLY A 104 13.05 12.68 -0.10
N GLY A 105 14.38 12.72 0.02
CA GLY A 105 15.18 13.94 0.05
C GLY A 105 14.86 14.89 1.20
N HIS A 106 14.28 14.40 2.30
CA HIS A 106 13.75 15.18 3.42
C HIS A 106 12.67 16.20 3.01
N ASN A 107 11.94 15.93 1.93
CA ASN A 107 10.98 16.86 1.35
C ASN A 107 9.61 16.20 1.13
N GLY A 108 8.99 15.72 2.21
CA GLY A 108 7.71 15.01 2.16
C GLY A 108 7.85 13.50 2.34
N LEU A 109 6.71 12.82 2.23
CA LEU A 109 6.61 11.36 2.36
C LEU A 109 7.25 10.68 1.14
N VAL A 110 7.90 9.53 1.30
CA VAL A 110 8.50 8.83 0.15
C VAL A 110 7.43 8.19 -0.73
N ILE A 111 6.45 7.49 -0.15
CA ILE A 111 5.35 6.85 -0.87
C ILE A 111 4.01 7.19 -0.20
N THR A 112 3.07 7.71 -0.98
CA THR A 112 1.67 7.90 -0.58
C THR A 112 0.78 6.98 -1.39
N VAL A 113 -0.03 6.16 -0.72
CA VAL A 113 -0.99 5.23 -1.33
C VAL A 113 -2.42 5.70 -1.03
N ASN A 114 -3.09 6.21 -2.06
CA ASN A 114 -4.44 6.75 -2.03
C ASN A 114 -5.24 6.32 -3.28
N SER A 115 -5.45 5.02 -3.45
CA SER A 115 -6.24 4.48 -4.57
C SER A 115 -7.71 4.20 -4.22
N GLY A 116 -8.14 4.47 -2.97
CA GLY A 116 -9.50 4.18 -2.49
C GLY A 116 -9.85 2.69 -2.36
N GLY A 117 -8.97 1.79 -2.80
CA GLY A 117 -9.12 0.33 -2.78
C GLY A 117 -8.18 -0.35 -3.78
N GLY A 118 -8.15 -1.69 -3.81
CA GLY A 118 -7.33 -2.46 -4.77
C GLY A 118 -6.04 -3.02 -4.16
N LEU A 119 -5.03 -3.27 -4.99
CA LEU A 119 -3.76 -3.91 -4.60
C LEU A 119 -2.58 -2.97 -4.78
N PHE A 120 -1.82 -2.75 -3.72
CA PHE A 120 -0.49 -2.14 -3.79
C PHE A 120 0.58 -3.13 -3.33
N THR A 121 1.51 -3.46 -4.23
CA THR A 121 2.69 -4.27 -3.90
C THR A 121 3.94 -3.41 -3.91
N LEU A 122 4.77 -3.53 -2.87
CA LEU A 122 6.09 -2.94 -2.78
C LEU A 122 7.11 -4.03 -2.43
N ASN A 123 8.04 -4.31 -3.35
CA ASN A 123 8.98 -5.43 -3.18
C ASN A 123 10.43 -5.09 -3.55
N GLY A 124 11.35 -5.21 -2.60
CA GLY A 124 12.79 -5.19 -2.85
C GLY A 124 13.44 -3.80 -2.85
N PHE A 125 12.87 -2.82 -2.15
CA PHE A 125 13.38 -1.44 -2.14
C PHE A 125 14.02 -1.07 -0.80
N THR A 126 14.93 -0.10 -0.85
CA THR A 126 15.23 0.78 0.29
C THR A 126 14.37 2.03 0.18
N ILE A 127 13.63 2.37 1.23
CA ILE A 127 12.79 3.56 1.36
C ILE A 127 13.38 4.44 2.44
N GLN A 128 13.86 5.64 2.09
CA GLN A 128 14.59 6.48 3.03
C GLN A 128 14.39 7.98 2.90
N ASN A 129 14.80 8.70 3.95
CA ASN A 129 14.84 10.16 4.03
C ASN A 129 13.47 10.82 3.75
N GLY A 130 12.38 10.12 4.10
CA GLY A 130 11.05 10.70 4.13
C GLY A 130 10.87 11.62 5.34
N GLN A 131 10.21 12.76 5.14
CA GLN A 131 9.95 13.74 6.19
C GLN A 131 8.53 14.28 6.08
N SER A 132 7.67 13.89 7.02
CA SER A 132 6.26 14.28 7.08
C SER A 132 5.99 15.18 8.28
N ASP A 133 5.26 16.27 8.07
CA ASP A 133 4.76 17.14 9.15
C ASP A 133 3.52 16.57 9.87
N TYR A 134 3.14 15.32 9.57
CA TYR A 134 2.05 14.65 10.25
C TYR A 134 2.29 13.13 10.41
N VAL A 135 2.05 12.33 9.38
CA VAL A 135 2.14 10.85 9.47
C VAL A 135 2.89 10.25 8.28
N GLY A 136 3.42 9.03 8.46
CA GLY A 136 3.84 8.20 7.32
C GLY A 136 5.13 8.64 6.63
N GLY A 137 6.17 9.03 7.36
CA GLY A 137 7.41 9.60 6.80
C GLY A 137 7.93 8.81 5.59
N GLY A 138 8.09 7.49 5.73
CA GLY A 138 8.44 6.61 4.62
C GLY A 138 7.23 6.32 3.74
N ILE A 139 6.26 5.60 4.30
CA ILE A 139 5.08 5.11 3.57
C ILE A 139 3.81 5.53 4.31
N LEU A 140 2.89 6.15 3.59
CA LEU A 140 1.53 6.41 4.03
C LEU A 140 0.54 5.59 3.21
N VAL A 141 -0.21 4.71 3.87
CA VAL A 141 -1.40 4.07 3.33
C VAL A 141 -2.62 4.79 3.90
N GLU A 142 -3.29 5.57 3.04
CA GLU A 142 -4.43 6.41 3.42
C GLU A 142 -5.74 5.58 3.59
N TRP A 143 -6.87 6.28 3.61
CA TRP A 143 -8.19 5.69 3.78
C TRP A 143 -8.59 4.95 2.50
N GLY A 144 -8.66 3.62 2.57
CA GLY A 144 -9.24 2.79 1.51
C GLY A 144 -10.18 1.77 2.08
N TYR A 145 -11.41 1.70 1.58
CA TYR A 145 -12.28 0.57 1.85
C TYR A 145 -11.77 -0.61 1.02
N ASN A 146 -11.27 -1.67 1.69
CA ASN A 146 -10.70 -2.85 1.04
C ASN A 146 -9.37 -2.63 0.29
N MET A 147 -8.52 -1.71 0.76
CA MET A 147 -7.13 -1.65 0.30
C MET A 147 -6.37 -2.91 0.74
N ILE A 148 -5.76 -3.61 -0.21
CA ILE A 148 -4.85 -4.75 0.01
C ILE A 148 -3.42 -4.24 -0.20
N VAL A 149 -2.58 -4.38 0.82
CA VAL A 149 -1.16 -4.07 0.72
C VAL A 149 -0.30 -5.33 0.78
N GLU A 150 0.73 -5.39 -0.06
CA GLU A 150 1.80 -6.38 -0.03
C GLU A 150 3.15 -5.67 0.05
N ILE A 151 3.57 -5.30 1.25
CA ILE A 151 4.86 -4.64 1.48
C ILE A 151 5.86 -5.70 1.95
N LYS A 152 6.82 -6.08 1.10
CA LYS A 152 7.73 -7.18 1.41
C LYS A 152 9.18 -6.98 0.95
N ASN A 153 10.12 -7.59 1.67
CA ASN A 153 11.56 -7.56 1.32
C ASN A 153 12.15 -6.15 1.18
N ASN A 154 11.66 -5.18 1.95
CA ASN A 154 12.16 -3.81 1.89
C ASN A 154 13.05 -3.48 3.09
N ILE A 155 13.89 -2.46 2.92
CA ILE A 155 14.54 -1.75 4.02
C ILE A 155 13.84 -0.39 4.12
N ILE A 156 13.18 -0.10 5.23
CA ILE A 156 12.48 1.15 5.48
C ILE A 156 13.25 1.87 6.59
N LYS A 157 14.00 2.91 6.24
CA LYS A 157 14.95 3.51 7.16
C LYS A 157 15.08 5.02 7.08
N ASP A 158 15.54 5.64 8.16
CA ASP A 158 15.85 7.07 8.19
C ASP A 158 14.65 7.95 7.81
N ASN A 159 13.42 7.52 8.16
CA ASN A 159 12.20 8.27 7.88
C ASN A 159 11.64 8.89 9.16
N TYR A 160 11.12 10.12 9.03
CA TYR A 160 10.58 10.90 10.13
C TYR A 160 9.15 11.35 9.85
N ALA A 161 8.29 11.26 10.87
CA ALA A 161 6.99 11.93 10.87
C ALA A 161 6.77 12.64 12.22
N SER A 162 6.29 13.88 12.20
CA SER A 162 6.12 14.66 13.43
C SER A 162 5.10 14.04 14.42
N VAL A 163 4.15 13.23 13.96
CA VAL A 163 3.13 12.62 14.84
C VAL A 163 3.38 11.12 15.00
N VAL A 164 3.05 10.31 14.00
CA VAL A 164 3.13 8.83 14.13
C VAL A 164 3.43 8.13 12.80
N GLY A 165 3.96 6.90 12.87
CA GLY A 165 4.25 6.09 11.69
C GLY A 165 5.43 6.61 10.87
N GLY A 166 6.61 6.75 11.47
CA GLY A 166 7.81 7.27 10.81
C GLY A 166 8.18 6.46 9.58
N GLY A 167 8.28 5.14 9.72
CA GLY A 167 8.53 4.22 8.60
C GLY A 167 7.27 3.92 7.80
N LEU A 168 6.23 3.40 8.45
CA LEU A 168 4.94 3.05 7.85
C LEU A 168 3.78 3.58 8.69
N TYR A 169 2.87 4.31 8.06
CA TYR A 169 1.56 4.60 8.61
C TYR A 169 0.47 3.94 7.76
N SER A 170 -0.37 3.11 8.38
CA SER A 170 -1.54 2.52 7.74
C SER A 170 -2.81 2.92 8.46
N TRP A 171 -3.67 3.70 7.78
CA TRP A 171 -4.98 4.05 8.32
C TRP A 171 -5.97 2.89 8.31
N ASN A 172 -6.24 2.31 7.14
CA ASN A 172 -7.13 1.16 6.99
C ASN A 172 -6.70 0.32 5.80
N ALA A 173 -6.13 -0.85 6.07
CA ALA A 173 -5.74 -1.79 5.04
C ALA A 173 -5.78 -3.24 5.54
N ILE A 174 -5.92 -4.16 4.60
CA ILE A 174 -5.72 -5.60 4.79
C ILE A 174 -4.50 -6.04 3.99
N GLY A 175 -4.11 -7.30 4.10
CA GLY A 175 -2.97 -7.85 3.36
C GLY A 175 -1.79 -8.11 4.29
N SER A 176 -0.57 -7.86 3.85
CA SER A 176 0.64 -8.28 4.55
C SER A 176 1.79 -7.28 4.47
N VAL A 177 2.50 -7.16 5.59
CA VAL A 177 3.77 -6.44 5.71
C VAL A 177 4.78 -7.45 6.22
N THR A 178 5.67 -7.94 5.34
CA THR A 178 6.51 -9.11 5.69
C THR A 178 7.95 -9.04 5.22
N ARG A 179 8.87 -9.62 6.00
CA ARG A 179 10.30 -9.69 5.64
C ARG A 179 10.91 -8.32 5.34
N ASN A 180 10.45 -7.28 6.04
CA ASN A 180 11.03 -5.96 5.95
C ASN A 180 11.97 -5.71 7.14
N ILE A 181 12.94 -4.84 6.93
CA ILE A 181 13.75 -4.27 7.99
C ILE A 181 13.30 -2.82 8.17
N PHE A 182 12.82 -2.48 9.36
CA PHE A 182 12.56 -1.10 9.75
C PHE A 182 13.69 -0.65 10.67
N THR A 183 14.38 0.44 10.32
CA THR A 183 15.49 0.92 11.16
C THR A 183 15.69 2.41 11.15
N ASN A 184 16.01 3.00 12.30
CA ASN A 184 16.23 4.43 12.46
C ASN A 184 15.08 5.29 11.92
N ASN A 185 13.84 4.79 12.01
CA ASN A 185 12.66 5.61 11.78
C ASN A 185 12.27 6.27 13.11
N SER A 186 11.72 7.46 13.06
CA SER A 186 11.41 8.25 14.27
C SER A 186 10.13 9.07 14.12
N THR A 187 9.49 9.34 15.25
CA THR A 187 8.33 10.25 15.38
C THR A 187 8.31 10.91 16.75
N ASP A 188 7.48 11.95 16.93
CA ASP A 188 7.38 12.63 18.24
C ASP A 188 6.34 11.98 19.17
N GLU A 189 5.38 11.17 18.67
CA GLU A 189 4.34 10.54 19.51
C GLU A 189 4.35 8.99 19.54
N GLY A 190 4.96 8.31 18.56
CA GLY A 190 5.20 6.86 18.59
C GLY A 190 4.75 6.07 17.34
N GLY A 191 4.97 4.76 17.37
CA GLY A 191 4.85 3.92 16.17
C GLY A 191 5.94 4.25 15.16
N ASN A 192 7.18 4.41 15.62
CA ASN A 192 8.27 4.95 14.82
C ASN A 192 8.56 4.08 13.60
N ALA A 193 8.64 2.76 13.77
CA ALA A 193 8.75 1.83 12.65
C ALA A 193 7.41 1.72 11.91
N ALA A 194 6.33 1.43 12.63
CA ALA A 194 5.01 1.25 12.03
C ALA A 194 3.85 1.61 12.95
N ARG A 195 2.84 2.27 12.37
CA ARG A 195 1.55 2.59 12.97
C ARG A 195 0.44 1.88 12.18
N LEU A 196 -0.23 0.91 12.80
CA LEU A 196 -1.30 0.12 12.19
C LEU A 196 -2.63 0.44 12.89
N ASN A 197 -3.52 1.16 12.21
CA ASN A 197 -4.77 1.64 12.83
C ASN A 197 -5.93 0.64 12.66
N HIS A 198 -6.60 0.66 11.51
CA HIS A 198 -7.75 -0.20 11.19
C HIS A 198 -7.40 -1.24 10.12
N GLY A 199 -8.30 -2.22 9.96
CA GLY A 199 -8.16 -3.28 8.98
C GLY A 199 -7.53 -4.53 9.58
N GLY A 200 -6.80 -5.29 8.77
CA GLY A 200 -6.38 -6.66 9.09
C GLY A 200 -5.01 -7.02 8.51
N ILE A 201 -4.05 -6.11 8.63
CA ILE A 201 -2.65 -6.37 8.24
C ILE A 201 -2.05 -7.53 9.02
N ASN A 202 -1.47 -8.43 8.24
CA ASN A 202 -0.59 -9.51 8.65
C ASN A 202 0.86 -9.02 8.70
N PHE A 203 1.35 -8.67 9.89
CA PHE A 203 2.69 -8.11 10.09
C PHE A 203 3.64 -9.22 10.56
N TYR A 204 4.40 -9.81 9.62
CA TYR A 204 5.16 -11.04 9.87
C TYR A 204 6.63 -11.02 9.46
N ASN A 205 7.48 -11.69 10.23
CA ASN A 205 8.89 -11.90 9.87
C ASN A 205 9.64 -10.59 9.59
N ASN A 206 9.24 -9.49 10.21
CA ASN A 206 9.93 -8.21 10.09
C ASN A 206 10.97 -8.08 11.20
N THR A 207 11.99 -7.28 10.95
CA THR A 207 12.97 -6.84 11.95
C THR A 207 12.79 -5.35 12.18
N LEU A 208 12.49 -4.95 13.41
CA LEU A 208 12.37 -3.56 13.84
C LEU A 208 13.53 -3.30 14.79
N TRP A 209 14.48 -2.48 14.33
CA TRP A 209 15.76 -2.26 15.00
C TRP A 209 16.08 -0.77 15.05
N GLU A 210 16.40 -0.19 16.21
CA GLU A 210 16.65 1.26 16.36
C GLU A 210 15.44 2.12 15.94
N ASN A 211 14.23 1.75 16.37
CA ASN A 211 13.04 2.58 16.24
C ASN A 211 12.33 2.63 17.60
N ASP A 212 12.55 3.66 18.41
CA ASP A 212 11.85 3.83 19.71
C ASP A 212 10.32 3.75 19.56
N ASN A 213 9.58 3.26 20.55
CA ASN A 213 8.13 3.01 20.43
C ASN A 213 7.75 2.36 19.08
N SER A 214 8.44 1.27 18.70
CA SER A 214 8.59 0.82 17.32
C SER A 214 7.26 0.57 16.61
N LEU A 215 6.40 -0.25 17.22
CA LEU A 215 5.17 -0.73 16.61
C LEU A 215 3.96 -0.34 17.46
N TYR A 216 3.00 0.32 16.83
CA TYR A 216 1.75 0.70 17.50
C TYR A 216 0.52 0.24 16.72
N VAL A 217 -0.23 -0.69 17.31
CA VAL A 217 -1.40 -1.38 16.74
C VAL A 217 -2.69 -0.91 17.42
N ARG A 218 -3.76 -0.61 16.65
CA ARG A 218 -5.07 -0.14 17.17
C ARG A 218 -6.28 -1.02 16.82
N SER A 219 -6.07 -2.15 16.16
CA SER A 219 -7.15 -3.06 15.77
C SER A 219 -6.78 -4.48 16.13
N SER A 220 -7.73 -5.20 16.74
CA SER A 220 -7.59 -6.62 17.10
C SER A 220 -7.58 -7.57 15.91
N ASP A 221 -7.89 -7.07 14.72
CA ASP A 221 -7.86 -7.85 13.48
C ASP A 221 -6.44 -7.96 12.91
N HIS A 222 -5.54 -7.04 13.28
CA HIS A 222 -4.12 -7.13 12.94
C HIS A 222 -3.47 -8.37 13.58
N ARG A 223 -2.52 -8.96 12.87
CA ARG A 223 -1.80 -10.15 13.31
C ARG A 223 -0.31 -9.85 13.32
N ILE A 224 0.29 -9.85 14.51
CA ILE A 224 1.71 -9.57 14.72
C ILE A 224 2.40 -10.87 15.12
N ILE A 225 3.13 -11.50 14.20
CA ILE A 225 3.68 -12.85 14.42
C ILE A 225 5.13 -12.91 13.90
N ASN A 226 6.01 -13.58 14.64
CA ASN A 226 7.39 -13.87 14.23
C ASN A 226 8.21 -12.63 13.84
N ASN A 227 8.01 -11.50 14.51
CA ASN A 227 8.84 -10.31 14.30
C ASN A 227 9.98 -10.28 15.32
N ILE A 228 11.10 -9.71 14.93
CA ILE A 228 12.23 -9.37 15.81
C ILE A 228 12.11 -7.89 16.10
N ILE A 229 12.05 -7.51 17.38
CA ILE A 229 12.07 -6.11 17.81
C ILE A 229 13.19 -5.97 18.83
N TRP A 230 14.21 -5.18 18.50
CA TRP A 230 15.49 -5.15 19.22
C TRP A 230 16.11 -3.75 19.20
N ASP A 231 16.91 -3.41 20.21
CA ASP A 231 17.68 -2.15 20.31
C ASP A 231 16.84 -0.90 20.03
N ASN A 232 15.73 -0.76 20.73
CA ASN A 232 14.96 0.47 20.74
C ASN A 232 15.13 1.00 22.17
N ASP A 233 15.54 2.25 22.34
CA ASP A 233 15.97 2.81 23.64
C ASP A 233 14.82 2.89 24.65
N ASP A 234 13.57 2.75 24.20
CA ASP A 234 12.38 2.68 25.04
C ASP A 234 12.06 1.28 25.60
N HIS A 235 11.67 1.24 26.87
CA HIS A 235 11.25 0.01 27.57
C HIS A 235 9.92 -0.58 27.06
N GLU A 236 9.20 0.11 26.18
CA GLU A 236 7.93 -0.31 25.59
C GLU A 236 8.03 -0.40 24.06
N PHE A 237 8.36 -1.60 23.57
CA PHE A 237 8.65 -1.85 22.15
C PHE A 237 7.40 -1.98 21.26
N ILE A 238 6.28 -2.40 21.86
CA ILE A 238 5.00 -2.60 21.16
C ILE A 238 3.90 -2.01 22.03
N LEU A 239 3.17 -1.06 21.47
CA LEU A 239 1.96 -0.51 22.08
C LEU A 239 0.72 -1.06 21.38
N VAL A 240 -0.22 -1.59 22.17
CA VAL A 240 -1.50 -2.12 21.68
C VAL A 240 -2.62 -1.40 22.42
N ASN A 241 -3.48 -0.69 21.70
CA ASN A 241 -4.68 -0.03 22.25
C ASN A 241 -5.95 -0.50 21.55
#